data_AF-A0AAX6MCA8-F1
#
_entry.id   AF-A0AAX6MCA8-F1
#
_cell.length_a   1.000
_cell.length_b   1.000
_cell.length_c   1.000
_cell.angle_alpha   90.00
_cell.angle_beta   90.00
_cell.angle_gamma   90.00
#
_symmetry.space_group_name_H-M   'P 1'
#
loop_
_entity.id
_entity.type
_entity.pdbx_description
1 polymer ?
#
loop_
_entity_poly.entity_id
_entity_poly.type
_entity_poly.pdbx_seq_one_letter_code
_entity_poly.pdbx_strand_id
1 'polypeptide(L)'
;MPRVRVRRLPGVSEVFSVWPKKESLLKRQQNKNIIPVEVSDLVLNLDSENSPYVRPFDPDIDGKPVSPTHQRWNELRSVRELVARQDALTKKYRNQATNTASRKFNIWRITNYDILFVALRGPLTKKQSHYEKYVMNKTNILFDENGIPYNVLNSTSKTIAYMLHRQKVSDRQEPTRNDLDRFQRAVKARDSLFAIDRLITGVIGTPTGRWLVANSADVIGRACGSILWKVSPQEMLSFLNNLIILLQQEKADIPPVLLQCAISTSIQSGVLETAQKYIGMTRNKRVTPNGTQVNFILGSLEKLITSYAADINPHTRGDPTYPLLAIYSFLTGRVMGEKEWQPSLWDFISDRAMWKACHERYLSCLARLGAFRAMWHVWRMHPRRPMEDVPKAEAFARAINGAMSVNPHLTKLSLAPSFTRVGQTYTDHFQSEIIAIIESTKVILTPQPESPDVQEEERERVFPIGSKDIEACFENGEVGASMVFLQSLLSSRIPANVNEADNEEDNDADSKPS
;
A
#
# COMPACT_ATOMS: atom_id res chain seq x y z
N MET A 1 34.12 -41.90 8.98
CA MET A 1 34.54 -41.02 10.10
C MET A 1 35.06 -41.89 11.24
N PRO A 2 36.34 -41.87 11.59
CA PRO A 2 36.82 -42.60 12.75
C PRO A 2 36.61 -41.75 14.02
N ARG A 3 35.88 -42.31 14.98
CA ARG A 3 35.65 -41.75 16.32
C ARG A 3 36.88 -42.06 17.19
N VAL A 4 37.57 -41.03 17.66
CA VAL A 4 38.62 -41.19 18.69
C VAL A 4 37.96 -41.10 20.08
N ARG A 5 37.96 -42.23 20.80
CA ARG A 5 37.60 -42.29 22.23
C ARG A 5 38.79 -41.83 23.06
N VAL A 6 38.59 -40.83 23.90
CA VAL A 6 39.55 -40.41 24.93
C VAL A 6 39.23 -41.18 26.21
N ARG A 7 40.13 -42.06 26.66
CA ARG A 7 40.14 -42.56 28.05
C ARG A 7 40.96 -41.58 28.89
N ARG A 8 40.36 -41.04 29.94
CA ARG A 8 41.09 -40.33 31.02
C ARG A 8 41.58 -41.36 32.03
N LEU A 9 42.86 -41.32 32.36
CA LEU A 9 43.39 -41.89 33.60
C LEU A 9 43.57 -40.75 34.61
N PRO A 10 43.19 -40.93 35.89
CA PRO A 10 43.33 -39.90 36.90
C PRO A 10 44.75 -39.91 37.51
N GLY A 11 45.32 -38.72 37.68
CA GLY A 11 46.39 -38.49 38.64
C GLY A 11 47.83 -38.71 38.17
N VAL A 12 48.29 -37.96 37.17
CA VAL A 12 49.69 -37.48 37.08
C VAL A 12 49.71 -36.12 36.40
N SER A 13 50.30 -35.14 37.07
CA SER A 13 50.62 -33.80 36.60
C SER A 13 51.89 -33.83 35.75
N GLU A 14 51.85 -33.38 34.50
CA GLU A 14 53.03 -32.85 33.79
C GLU A 14 52.63 -32.08 32.53
N VAL A 15 53.12 -30.85 32.43
CA VAL A 15 52.92 -29.93 31.31
C VAL A 15 53.94 -30.31 30.22
N PHE A 16 53.51 -31.09 29.22
CA PHE A 16 54.32 -31.32 28.03
C PHE A 16 54.12 -30.16 27.04
N SER A 17 55.09 -29.25 26.97
CA SER A 17 55.27 -28.39 25.80
C SER A 17 55.77 -29.25 24.64
N VAL A 18 54.85 -29.75 23.81
CA VAL A 18 55.18 -30.45 22.57
C VAL A 18 55.73 -29.43 21.57
N TRP A 19 57.05 -29.36 21.45
CA TRP A 19 57.69 -28.77 20.29
C TRP A 19 57.34 -29.62 19.05
N PRO A 20 56.96 -29.03 17.90
CA PRO A 20 56.67 -29.81 16.72
C PRO A 20 57.95 -30.52 16.24
N LYS A 21 57.84 -31.81 15.90
CA LYS A 21 58.91 -32.56 15.22
C LYS A 21 59.40 -31.77 13.99
N LYS A 22 60.73 -31.68 13.84
CA LYS A 22 61.49 -30.99 12.77
C LYS A 22 60.92 -31.18 11.35
N GLU A 23 60.28 -32.31 11.06
CA GLU A 23 59.69 -32.63 9.76
C GLU A 23 58.48 -31.76 9.38
N SER A 24 57.77 -31.17 10.36
CA SER A 24 56.57 -30.36 10.11
C SER A 24 56.88 -28.92 9.69
N LEU A 25 58.08 -28.42 9.99
CA LEU A 25 58.53 -27.08 9.57
C LEU A 25 59.05 -27.08 8.13
N LEU A 26 59.72 -28.16 7.70
CA LEU A 26 60.21 -28.32 6.33
C LEU A 26 59.09 -28.32 5.29
N LYS A 27 57.94 -28.97 5.59
CA LYS A 27 56.77 -28.93 4.68
C LYS A 27 56.06 -27.58 4.60
N ARG A 28 56.23 -26.71 5.61
CA ARG A 28 55.64 -25.35 5.59
C ARG A 28 56.51 -24.33 4.85
N GLN A 29 57.82 -24.57 4.73
CA GLN A 29 58.73 -23.69 4.01
C GLN A 29 58.69 -23.87 2.49
N GLN A 30 58.32 -25.05 1.98
CA GLN A 30 58.24 -25.30 0.53
C GLN A 30 57.15 -24.51 -0.22
N ASN A 31 56.17 -23.92 0.49
CA ASN A 31 55.05 -23.18 -0.13
C ASN A 31 55.21 -21.66 -0.13
N LYS A 32 56.40 -21.13 0.19
CA LYS A 32 56.72 -19.72 -0.01
C LYS A 32 58.06 -19.67 -0.73
N ASN A 33 58.14 -18.94 -1.84
CA ASN A 33 59.41 -18.58 -2.49
C ASN A 33 60.22 -17.65 -1.55
N ILE A 34 60.66 -18.19 -0.43
CA ILE A 34 61.66 -17.58 0.43
C ILE A 34 62.94 -18.28 0.02
N ILE A 35 63.75 -17.59 -0.78
CA ILE A 35 65.14 -18.00 -0.99
C ILE A 35 65.75 -17.99 0.41
N PRO A 36 66.19 -19.13 0.96
CA PRO A 36 66.94 -19.11 2.20
C PRO A 36 68.22 -18.34 1.88
N VAL A 37 68.32 -17.12 2.42
CA VAL A 37 69.61 -16.45 2.48
C VAL A 37 70.43 -17.32 3.42
N GLU A 38 71.38 -18.09 2.89
CA GLU A 38 72.43 -18.71 3.69
C GLU A 38 73.23 -17.56 4.31
N VAL A 39 72.81 -17.17 5.50
CA VAL A 39 73.56 -16.25 6.33
C VAL A 39 74.83 -16.99 6.71
N SER A 40 75.98 -16.51 6.23
CA SER A 40 77.29 -17.07 6.55
C SER A 40 77.40 -17.29 8.06
N ASP A 41 77.93 -18.44 8.48
CA ASP A 41 78.21 -18.74 9.90
C ASP A 41 79.08 -17.65 10.55
N LEU A 42 79.82 -16.86 9.76
CA LEU A 42 80.56 -15.71 10.22
C LEU A 42 79.67 -14.58 10.77
N VAL A 43 78.51 -14.35 10.15
CA VAL A 43 77.53 -13.34 10.59
C VAL A 43 76.79 -13.81 11.84
N LEU A 44 76.53 -15.11 11.97
CA LEU A 44 75.95 -15.69 13.20
C LEU A 44 76.96 -15.71 14.36
N ASN A 45 78.26 -15.86 14.08
CA ASN A 45 79.32 -15.81 15.09
C ASN A 45 79.62 -14.38 15.56
N LEU A 46 79.32 -13.34 14.77
CA LEU A 46 79.42 -11.94 15.18
C LEU A 46 78.33 -11.48 16.15
N ASP A 47 77.26 -12.26 16.34
CA ASP A 47 76.18 -11.95 17.29
C ASP A 47 76.09 -13.01 18.41
N SER A 48 77.08 -13.90 18.48
CA SER A 48 77.16 -14.89 19.55
C SER A 48 77.63 -14.21 20.84
N GLU A 49 76.95 -14.48 21.95
CA GLU A 49 77.23 -13.89 23.29
C GLU A 49 78.68 -14.12 23.77
N ASN A 50 79.39 -15.07 23.15
CA ASN A 50 80.77 -15.45 23.48
C ASN A 50 81.79 -15.04 22.40
N SER A 51 81.40 -14.21 21.43
CA SER A 51 82.31 -13.74 20.39
C SER A 51 83.31 -12.73 20.99
N PRO A 52 84.63 -12.94 20.84
CA PRO A 52 85.64 -12.03 21.38
C PRO A 52 85.64 -10.64 20.71
N TYR A 53 84.88 -10.48 19.63
CA TYR A 53 84.74 -9.23 18.87
C TYR A 53 83.44 -8.48 19.17
N VAL A 54 82.56 -9.03 20.02
CA VAL A 54 81.34 -8.37 20.48
C VAL A 54 81.64 -7.69 21.81
N ARG A 55 81.43 -6.36 21.85
CA ARG A 55 81.52 -5.59 23.08
C ARG A 55 80.53 -6.16 24.10
N PRO A 56 80.94 -6.44 25.35
CA PRO A 56 80.01 -6.86 26.40
C PRO A 56 78.96 -5.77 26.63
N PHE A 57 77.72 -6.20 26.89
CA PHE A 57 76.59 -5.32 27.13
C PHE A 57 76.89 -4.35 28.28
N ASP A 58 76.78 -3.04 28.02
CA ASP A 58 77.03 -1.99 29.01
C ASP A 58 75.70 -1.34 29.41
N PRO A 59 75.19 -1.55 30.63
CA PRO A 59 73.89 -1.04 31.06
C PRO A 59 73.81 0.49 31.12
N ASP A 60 74.94 1.20 31.18
CA ASP A 60 74.99 2.67 31.23
C ASP A 60 74.94 3.30 29.83
N ILE A 61 75.31 2.55 28.79
CA ILE A 61 75.34 3.01 27.38
C ILE A 61 74.21 2.38 26.54
N ASP A 62 73.92 1.09 26.74
CA ASP A 62 72.96 0.31 25.94
C ASP A 62 71.54 0.30 26.55
N GLY A 63 71.37 0.88 27.74
CA GLY A 63 70.11 1.03 28.44
C GLY A 63 69.61 -0.26 29.10
N LYS A 64 68.34 -0.29 29.55
CA LYS A 64 67.73 -1.53 30.07
C LYS A 64 67.22 -2.37 28.90
N PRO A 65 67.54 -3.67 28.82
CA PRO A 65 67.03 -4.53 27.76
C PRO A 65 65.50 -4.53 27.81
N VAL A 66 64.86 -4.13 26.71
CA VAL A 66 63.40 -4.17 26.59
C VAL A 66 62.99 -5.62 26.75
N SER A 67 62.13 -5.94 27.72
CA SER A 67 61.79 -7.34 27.95
C SER A 67 61.21 -7.92 26.63
N PRO A 68 61.58 -9.16 26.25
CA PRO A 68 61.09 -9.76 25.01
C PRO A 68 59.56 -9.85 24.97
N THR A 69 58.92 -9.85 26.14
CA THR A 69 57.46 -9.73 26.28
C THR A 69 56.93 -8.34 25.90
N HIS A 70 57.64 -7.26 26.21
CA HIS A 70 57.27 -5.88 25.86
C HIS A 70 57.45 -5.60 24.36
N GLN A 71 58.56 -6.07 23.78
CA GLN A 71 58.81 -5.92 22.34
C GLN A 71 57.77 -6.68 21.51
N ARG A 72 57.49 -7.94 21.88
CA ARG A 72 56.42 -8.74 21.27
C ARG A 72 55.01 -8.15 21.51
N TRP A 73 54.81 -7.46 22.63
CA TRP A 73 53.56 -6.73 22.91
C TRP A 73 53.36 -5.56 21.94
N ASN A 74 54.42 -4.81 21.66
CA ASN A 74 54.39 -3.68 20.73
C ASN A 74 54.24 -4.14 19.28
N GLU A 75 54.94 -5.20 18.88
CA GLU A 75 54.82 -5.81 17.54
C GLU A 75 53.40 -6.34 17.26
N LEU A 76 52.77 -6.95 18.27
CA LEU A 76 51.42 -7.50 18.15
C LEU A 76 50.32 -6.47 18.43
N ARG A 77 50.65 -5.20 18.70
CA ARG A 77 49.67 -4.18 19.07
C ARG A 77 48.64 -3.96 17.96
N SER A 78 49.09 -3.79 16.72
CA SER A 78 48.23 -3.62 15.54
C SER A 78 47.33 -4.82 15.28
N VAL A 79 47.89 -6.04 15.42
CA VAL A 79 47.13 -7.29 15.28
C VAL A 79 46.07 -7.41 16.38
N ARG A 80 46.41 -7.08 17.63
CA ARG A 80 45.47 -7.09 18.75
C ARG A 80 44.37 -6.05 18.60
N GLU A 81 44.69 -4.87 18.11
CA GLU A 81 43.68 -3.86 17.78
C GLU A 81 42.72 -4.35 16.70
N LEU A 82 43.23 -4.99 15.65
CA LEU A 82 42.39 -5.59 14.61
C LEU A 82 41.51 -6.72 15.16
N VAL A 83 42.06 -7.60 15.99
CA VAL A 83 41.31 -8.67 16.66
C VAL A 83 40.25 -8.08 17.58
N ALA A 84 40.59 -7.08 18.40
CA ALA A 84 39.66 -6.43 19.30
C ALA A 84 38.50 -5.73 18.54
N ARG A 85 38.79 -5.07 17.40
CA ARG A 85 37.76 -4.51 16.52
C ARG A 85 36.86 -5.60 15.96
N GLN A 86 37.42 -6.71 15.50
CA GLN A 86 36.67 -7.84 14.98
C GLN A 86 35.80 -8.51 16.05
N ASP A 87 36.31 -8.64 17.27
CA ASP A 87 35.57 -9.18 18.41
C ASP A 87 34.43 -8.24 18.82
N ALA A 88 34.66 -6.93 18.82
CA ALA A 88 33.63 -5.93 19.08
C ALA A 88 32.49 -5.99 18.06
N LEU A 89 32.83 -6.08 16.76
CA LEU A 89 31.83 -6.28 15.69
C LEU A 89 31.08 -7.61 15.85
N THR A 90 31.80 -8.70 16.13
CA THR A 90 31.18 -10.01 16.36
C THR A 90 30.20 -9.98 17.54
N LYS A 91 30.58 -9.30 18.63
CA LYS A 91 29.72 -9.10 19.80
C LYS A 91 28.50 -8.25 19.44
N LYS A 92 28.66 -7.17 18.68
CA LYS A 92 27.55 -6.34 18.19
C LYS A 92 26.54 -7.18 17.39
N TYR A 93 27.01 -7.94 16.40
CA TYR A 93 26.15 -8.79 15.57
C TYR A 93 25.45 -9.89 16.38
N ARG A 94 26.14 -10.50 17.36
CA ARG A 94 25.51 -11.46 18.28
C ARG A 94 24.44 -10.80 19.14
N ASN A 95 24.69 -9.60 19.66
CA ASN A 95 23.71 -8.86 20.47
C ASN A 95 22.47 -8.49 19.64
N GLN A 96 22.65 -8.04 18.39
CA GLN A 96 21.52 -7.78 17.48
C GLN A 96 20.71 -9.05 17.20
N ALA A 97 21.39 -10.15 16.85
CA ALA A 97 20.73 -11.43 16.60
C ALA A 97 19.97 -11.96 17.83
N THR A 98 20.54 -11.85 19.03
CA THR A 98 19.90 -12.27 20.27
C THR A 98 18.75 -11.36 20.66
N ASN A 99 18.87 -10.04 20.50
CA ASN A 99 17.77 -9.11 20.68
C ASN A 99 16.61 -9.42 19.74
N THR A 100 16.90 -9.70 18.47
CA THR A 100 15.89 -10.04 17.47
C THR A 100 15.22 -11.37 17.81
N ALA A 101 15.98 -12.40 18.16
CA ALA A 101 15.47 -13.72 18.53
C ALA A 101 14.73 -13.73 19.88
N SER A 102 15.06 -12.83 20.82
CA SER A 102 14.39 -12.75 22.13
C SER A 102 12.94 -12.28 22.02
N ARG A 103 12.62 -11.52 20.95
CA ARG A 103 11.29 -10.97 20.70
C ARG A 103 10.52 -11.89 19.78
N LYS A 104 9.56 -12.61 20.36
CA LYS A 104 8.69 -13.55 19.66
C LYS A 104 7.99 -12.97 18.42
N PHE A 105 7.50 -11.73 18.52
CA PHE A 105 6.87 -10.98 17.43
C PHE A 105 7.75 -9.83 16.95
N ASN A 106 8.92 -10.18 16.39
CA ASN A 106 9.79 -9.22 15.74
C ASN A 106 9.52 -9.20 14.23
N ILE A 107 9.33 -7.99 13.69
CA ILE A 107 9.19 -7.78 12.25
C ILE A 107 10.43 -8.23 11.50
N TRP A 108 11.63 -8.17 12.10
CA TRP A 108 12.87 -8.55 11.45
C TRP A 108 13.17 -10.05 11.52
N ARG A 109 12.24 -10.89 11.98
CA ARG A 109 12.43 -12.34 11.92
C ARG A 109 12.62 -12.78 10.46
N ILE A 110 13.58 -13.66 10.24
CA ILE A 110 13.86 -14.22 8.91
C ILE A 110 12.79 -15.26 8.57
N THR A 111 12.11 -15.03 7.46
CA THR A 111 11.09 -15.92 6.91
C THR A 111 11.66 -16.76 5.77
N ASN A 112 10.96 -17.84 5.40
CA ASN A 112 11.31 -18.65 4.23
C ASN A 112 11.32 -17.81 2.93
N TYR A 113 10.42 -16.82 2.83
CA TYR A 113 10.36 -15.90 1.69
C TYR A 113 11.62 -15.04 1.59
N ASP A 114 12.19 -14.58 2.71
CA ASP A 114 13.44 -13.80 2.67
C ASP A 114 14.61 -14.63 2.15
N ILE A 115 14.69 -15.89 2.59
CA ILE A 115 15.74 -16.81 2.15
C ILE A 115 15.58 -17.11 0.66
N LEU A 116 14.36 -17.37 0.21
CA LEU A 116 14.05 -17.59 -1.21
C LEU A 116 14.36 -16.33 -2.03
N PHE A 117 13.99 -15.15 -1.54
CA PHE A 117 14.28 -13.88 -2.20
C PHE A 117 15.78 -13.68 -2.39
N VAL A 118 16.58 -13.90 -1.34
CA VAL A 118 18.05 -13.79 -1.41
C VAL A 118 18.64 -14.86 -2.34
N ALA A 119 18.09 -16.07 -2.34
CA ALA A 119 18.52 -17.15 -3.22
C ALA A 119 18.28 -16.84 -4.70
N LEU A 120 17.09 -16.33 -5.05
CA LEU A 120 16.73 -15.98 -6.42
C LEU A 120 17.50 -14.77 -6.95
N ARG A 121 17.80 -13.80 -6.07
CA ARG A 121 18.48 -12.56 -6.47
C ARG A 121 19.95 -12.75 -6.83
N GLY A 122 20.67 -13.59 -6.10
CA GLY A 122 22.12 -13.69 -6.22
C GLY A 122 22.90 -12.56 -5.48
N PRO A 123 24.20 -12.39 -5.76
CA PRO A 123 25.07 -11.46 -5.03
C PRO A 123 24.70 -9.99 -5.26
N LEU A 124 24.90 -9.15 -4.25
CA LEU A 124 24.39 -7.76 -4.18
C LEU A 124 25.19 -6.75 -5.05
N THR A 125 26.02 -7.20 -5.98
CA THR A 125 27.07 -6.40 -6.66
C THR A 125 26.69 -5.79 -8.02
N LYS A 126 25.47 -5.96 -8.53
CA LYS A 126 25.09 -5.45 -9.88
C LYS A 126 24.35 -4.11 -9.84
N LYS A 127 24.54 -3.31 -10.90
CA LYS A 127 23.90 -1.99 -11.16
C LYS A 127 22.39 -2.09 -10.93
N GLN A 128 21.85 -1.17 -10.11
CA GLN A 128 20.52 -1.31 -9.54
C GLN A 128 19.53 -0.34 -10.18
N SER A 129 18.33 -0.84 -10.46
CA SER A 129 17.17 0.00 -10.77
C SER A 129 16.67 0.75 -9.52
N HIS A 130 15.82 1.77 -9.71
CA HIS A 130 15.21 2.52 -8.61
C HIS A 130 14.37 1.62 -7.69
N TYR A 131 13.64 0.66 -8.24
CA TYR A 131 12.86 -0.33 -7.48
C TYR A 131 13.77 -1.25 -6.66
N GLU A 132 14.91 -1.68 -7.24
CA GLU A 132 15.88 -2.48 -6.51
C GLU A 132 16.51 -1.74 -5.34
N LYS A 133 16.73 -0.42 -5.43
CA LYS A 133 17.20 0.40 -4.30
C LYS A 133 16.24 0.38 -3.11
N TYR A 134 14.94 0.51 -3.36
CA TYR A 134 13.93 0.47 -2.30
C TYR A 134 13.89 -0.88 -1.59
N VAL A 135 13.86 -1.96 -2.37
CA VAL A 135 13.89 -3.34 -1.84
C VAL A 135 15.20 -3.59 -1.08
N MET A 136 16.32 -3.05 -1.56
CA MET A 136 17.63 -3.16 -0.93
C MET A 136 17.72 -2.49 0.42
N ASN A 137 17.12 -1.31 0.58
CA ASN A 137 17.08 -0.66 1.88
C ASN A 137 16.39 -1.56 2.91
N LYS A 138 15.29 -2.23 2.54
CA LYS A 138 14.60 -3.16 3.44
C LYS A 138 15.41 -4.42 3.75
N THR A 139 16.09 -5.01 2.76
CA THR A 139 16.91 -6.20 2.99
C THR A 139 18.19 -5.91 3.76
N ASN A 140 18.79 -4.73 3.56
CA ASN A 140 19.96 -4.31 4.33
C ASN A 140 19.60 -4.10 5.80
N ILE A 141 18.47 -3.44 6.08
CA ILE A 141 17.95 -3.33 7.45
C ILE A 141 17.69 -4.72 8.04
N LEU A 142 17.13 -5.65 7.26
CA LEU A 142 16.94 -7.04 7.72
C LEU A 142 18.26 -7.70 8.10
N PHE A 143 19.32 -7.54 7.31
CA PHE A 143 20.63 -8.11 7.62
C PHE A 143 21.24 -7.49 8.88
N ASP A 144 21.12 -6.18 9.03
CA ASP A 144 21.65 -5.42 10.17
C ASP A 144 20.95 -5.80 11.47
N GLU A 145 19.62 -5.89 11.46
CA GLU A 145 18.79 -6.26 12.61
C GLU A 145 18.98 -7.73 13.02
N ASN A 146 19.38 -8.60 12.08
CA ASN A 146 19.71 -10.00 12.37
C ASN A 146 21.20 -10.24 12.65
N GLY A 147 22.02 -9.18 12.65
CA GLY A 147 23.45 -9.27 12.84
C GLY A 147 24.11 -10.21 11.82
N ILE A 148 23.79 -10.03 10.54
CA ILE A 148 24.43 -10.70 9.40
C ILE A 148 25.56 -9.79 8.91
N PRO A 149 26.83 -10.23 9.00
CA PRO A 149 27.97 -9.39 8.62
C PRO A 149 27.98 -8.99 7.13
N TYR A 150 28.29 -7.73 6.81
CA TYR A 150 28.36 -7.26 5.42
C TYR A 150 29.34 -8.02 4.53
N ASN A 151 30.45 -8.53 5.08
CA ASN A 151 31.42 -9.32 4.32
C ASN A 151 30.86 -10.68 3.82
N VAL A 152 29.78 -11.16 4.44
CA VAL A 152 29.08 -12.40 4.04
C VAL A 152 28.18 -12.14 2.82
N LEU A 153 27.68 -10.92 2.68
CA LEU A 153 26.71 -10.50 1.67
C LEU A 153 27.22 -10.62 0.22
N ASN A 154 28.54 -10.69 0.04
CA ASN A 154 29.18 -10.90 -1.26
C ASN A 154 29.00 -12.34 -1.80
N SER A 155 28.53 -13.27 -0.98
CA SER A 155 28.35 -14.68 -1.35
C SER A 155 26.97 -15.17 -0.93
N THR A 156 26.09 -15.40 -1.90
CA THR A 156 24.71 -15.85 -1.67
C THR A 156 24.65 -17.11 -0.79
N SER A 157 25.54 -18.08 -1.03
CA SER A 157 25.59 -19.32 -0.24
C SER A 157 25.92 -19.08 1.23
N LYS A 158 26.87 -18.18 1.52
CA LYS A 158 27.20 -17.81 2.90
C LYS A 158 26.08 -17.00 3.53
N THR A 159 25.46 -16.06 2.81
CA THR A 159 24.32 -15.28 3.31
C THR A 159 23.16 -16.18 3.70
N ILE A 160 22.77 -17.11 2.82
CA ILE A 160 21.72 -18.09 3.09
C ILE A 160 22.06 -18.94 4.31
N ALA A 161 23.31 -19.41 4.45
CA ALA A 161 23.73 -20.20 5.61
C ALA A 161 23.58 -19.41 6.92
N TYR A 162 23.96 -18.13 6.93
CA TYR A 162 23.73 -17.25 8.08
C TYR A 162 22.23 -17.04 8.35
N MET A 163 21.44 -16.76 7.32
CA MET A 163 19.99 -16.57 7.45
C MET A 163 19.30 -17.80 8.04
N LEU A 164 19.59 -19.01 7.52
CA LEU A 164 19.08 -20.28 8.04
C LEU A 164 19.48 -20.52 9.49
N HIS A 165 20.73 -20.19 9.85
CA HIS A 165 21.18 -20.30 11.23
C HIS A 165 20.40 -19.36 12.16
N ARG A 166 20.17 -18.11 11.76
CA ARG A 166 19.38 -17.13 12.53
C ARG A 166 17.90 -17.49 12.60
N GLN A 167 17.35 -18.05 11.52
CA GLN A 167 15.99 -18.55 11.47
C GLN A 167 15.79 -19.68 12.49
N LYS A 168 16.66 -20.70 12.51
CA LYS A 168 16.61 -21.82 13.48
C LYS A 168 16.63 -21.37 14.94
N VAL A 169 17.32 -20.27 15.25
CA VAL A 169 17.34 -19.71 16.61
C VAL A 169 16.01 -19.04 16.95
N SER A 170 15.40 -18.36 15.98
CA SER A 170 14.10 -17.69 16.14
C SER A 170 12.93 -18.68 16.16
N ASP A 171 13.02 -19.79 15.42
CA ASP A 171 11.97 -20.81 15.31
C ASP A 171 11.72 -21.59 16.61
N ARG A 172 12.60 -21.48 17.59
CA ARG A 172 12.39 -22.05 18.94
C ARG A 172 11.24 -21.37 19.70
N GLN A 173 10.71 -20.26 19.22
CA GLN A 173 9.61 -19.52 19.84
C GLN A 173 8.34 -19.57 18.97
N GLU A 174 7.76 -20.75 18.80
CA GLU A 174 6.49 -20.89 18.08
C GLU A 174 5.34 -20.11 18.76
N PRO A 175 4.47 -19.43 18.00
CA PRO A 175 3.33 -18.70 18.54
C PRO A 175 2.40 -19.63 19.34
N THR A 176 2.04 -19.22 20.56
CA THR A 176 1.05 -19.89 21.39
C THR A 176 -0.18 -19.02 21.57
N ARG A 177 -1.31 -19.60 21.96
CA ARG A 177 -2.55 -18.83 22.19
C ARG A 177 -2.41 -17.78 23.30
N ASN A 178 -1.58 -18.03 24.30
CA ASN A 178 -1.29 -17.10 25.40
C ASN A 178 -0.54 -15.84 24.95
N ASP A 179 -0.07 -15.79 23.71
CA ASP A 179 0.65 -14.64 23.17
C ASP A 179 -0.26 -13.60 22.52
N LEU A 180 -1.58 -13.73 22.60
CA LEU A 180 -2.55 -12.81 21.98
C LEU A 180 -2.27 -11.34 22.32
N ASP A 181 -2.13 -11.00 23.60
CA ASP A 181 -1.87 -9.62 24.04
C ASP A 181 -0.51 -9.08 23.56
N ARG A 182 0.49 -9.97 23.46
CA ARG A 182 1.81 -9.61 22.97
C ARG A 182 1.76 -9.34 21.46
N PHE A 183 1.01 -10.15 20.73
CA PHE A 183 0.79 -9.99 19.30
C PHE A 183 0.02 -8.69 19.01
N GLN A 184 -1.08 -8.46 19.70
CA GLN A 184 -1.87 -7.23 19.55
C GLN A 184 -1.05 -5.97 19.86
N ARG A 185 -0.23 -5.98 20.92
CA ARG A 185 0.69 -4.86 21.20
C ARG A 185 1.74 -4.68 20.10
N ALA A 186 2.27 -5.78 19.59
CA ALA A 186 3.25 -5.74 18.50
C ALA A 186 2.64 -5.16 17.21
N VAL A 187 1.37 -5.45 16.91
CA VAL A 187 0.62 -4.83 15.79
C VAL A 187 0.39 -3.34 16.04
N LYS A 188 -0.12 -2.95 17.22
CA LYS A 188 -0.41 -1.55 17.58
C LYS A 188 0.83 -0.65 17.52
N ALA A 189 2.00 -1.22 17.82
CA ALA A 189 3.27 -0.49 17.81
C ALA A 189 3.81 -0.20 16.40
N ARG A 190 3.13 -0.62 15.32
CA ARG A 190 3.58 -0.42 13.93
C ARG A 190 2.75 0.64 13.22
N ASP A 191 3.46 1.42 12.43
CA ASP A 191 2.96 2.57 11.68
C ASP A 191 3.19 2.46 10.17
N SER A 192 3.61 1.27 9.70
CA SER A 192 3.84 0.97 8.28
C SER A 192 3.19 -0.35 7.87
N LEU A 193 2.63 -0.39 6.65
CA LEU A 193 1.98 -1.58 6.11
C LEU A 193 2.96 -2.75 6.03
N PHE A 194 4.19 -2.49 5.59
CA PHE A 194 5.25 -3.49 5.52
C PHE A 194 5.50 -4.17 6.87
N ALA A 195 5.53 -3.42 7.96
CA ALA A 195 5.77 -4.00 9.29
C ALA A 195 4.58 -4.85 9.77
N ILE A 196 3.34 -4.43 9.49
CA ILE A 196 2.13 -5.18 9.82
C ILE A 196 2.07 -6.47 8.99
N ASP A 197 2.25 -6.36 7.68
CA ASP A 197 2.24 -7.49 6.74
C ASP A 197 3.29 -8.53 7.11
N ARG A 198 4.53 -8.09 7.36
CA ARG A 198 5.63 -8.98 7.75
C ARG A 198 5.38 -9.69 9.08
N LEU A 199 4.74 -9.02 10.03
CA LEU A 199 4.36 -9.60 11.33
C LEU A 199 3.26 -10.66 11.17
N ILE A 200 2.25 -10.40 10.33
CA ILE A 200 1.15 -11.33 10.05
C ILE A 200 1.69 -12.54 9.27
N THR A 201 2.40 -12.30 8.17
CA THR A 201 3.00 -13.35 7.34
C THR A 201 3.95 -14.24 8.13
N GLY A 202 4.65 -13.68 9.13
CA GLY A 202 5.51 -14.44 10.04
C GLY A 202 4.79 -15.43 10.96
N VAL A 203 3.49 -15.26 11.22
CA VAL A 203 2.71 -16.15 12.11
C VAL A 203 1.70 -17.03 11.37
N ILE A 204 1.22 -16.57 10.20
CA ILE A 204 0.11 -17.17 9.45
C ILE A 204 0.35 -18.62 8.99
N GLY A 205 1.61 -19.05 8.92
CA GLY A 205 2.00 -20.40 8.51
C GLY A 205 1.61 -21.50 9.51
N THR A 206 1.21 -21.16 10.74
CA THR A 206 0.82 -22.12 11.78
C THR A 206 -0.66 -21.99 12.15
N PRO A 207 -1.36 -23.08 12.50
CA PRO A 207 -2.77 -23.00 12.95
C PRO A 207 -2.96 -22.03 14.12
N THR A 208 -2.02 -22.03 15.08
CA THR A 208 -2.04 -21.10 16.22
C THR A 208 -1.84 -19.65 15.78
N GLY A 209 -0.97 -19.39 14.82
CA GLY A 209 -0.78 -18.05 14.30
C GLY A 209 -1.97 -17.54 13.49
N ARG A 210 -2.64 -18.40 12.71
CA ARG A 210 -3.91 -18.04 12.06
C ARG A 210 -4.98 -17.69 13.08
N TRP A 211 -5.06 -18.46 14.16
CA TRP A 211 -5.93 -18.15 15.30
C TRP A 211 -5.58 -16.78 15.94
N LEU A 212 -4.29 -16.47 16.14
CA LEU A 212 -3.88 -15.16 16.69
C LEU A 212 -4.28 -14.00 15.77
N VAL A 213 -4.09 -14.15 14.46
CA VAL A 213 -4.48 -13.15 13.45
C VAL A 213 -6.00 -12.95 13.46
N ALA A 214 -6.77 -14.03 13.46
CA ALA A 214 -8.22 -13.99 13.56
C ALA A 214 -8.71 -13.26 14.81
N ASN A 215 -8.16 -13.60 15.98
CA ASN A 215 -8.53 -12.97 17.26
C ASN A 215 -7.92 -11.57 17.45
N SER A 216 -7.12 -11.09 16.51
CA SER A 216 -6.53 -9.74 16.50
C SER A 216 -7.00 -8.90 15.32
N ALA A 217 -7.96 -9.40 14.53
CA ALA A 217 -8.37 -8.77 13.28
C ALA A 217 -8.85 -7.32 13.51
N ASP A 218 -9.52 -7.03 14.61
CA ASP A 218 -10.00 -5.69 14.96
C ASP A 218 -8.83 -4.72 15.26
N VAL A 219 -7.79 -5.21 15.94
CA VAL A 219 -6.56 -4.45 16.18
C VAL A 219 -5.80 -4.21 14.87
N ILE A 220 -5.73 -5.21 14.01
CA ILE A 220 -5.13 -5.09 12.67
C ILE A 220 -5.91 -4.07 11.84
N GLY A 221 -7.25 -4.15 11.82
CA GLY A 221 -8.11 -3.22 11.10
C GLY A 221 -7.91 -1.77 11.54
N ARG A 222 -7.81 -1.50 12.84
CA ARG A 222 -7.47 -0.15 13.35
C ARG A 222 -6.07 0.31 12.94
N ALA A 223 -5.09 -0.58 12.96
CA ALA A 223 -3.73 -0.26 12.51
C ALA A 223 -3.69 0.04 11.00
N CYS A 224 -4.43 -0.70 10.19
CA CYS A 224 -4.60 -0.42 8.75
C CYS A 224 -5.30 0.93 8.53
N GLY A 225 -6.34 1.23 9.29
CA GLY A 225 -7.07 2.51 9.22
C GLY A 225 -6.18 3.72 9.52
N SER A 226 -5.26 3.62 10.49
CA SER A 226 -4.36 4.75 10.85
C SER A 226 -3.25 5.02 9.84
N ILE A 227 -2.94 4.06 8.96
CA ILE A 227 -1.91 4.19 7.93
C ILE A 227 -2.48 4.30 6.51
N LEU A 228 -3.81 4.26 6.37
CA LEU A 228 -4.52 4.22 5.10
C LEU A 228 -4.08 5.32 4.13
N TRP A 229 -3.84 6.53 4.64
CA TRP A 229 -3.41 7.68 3.85
C TRP A 229 -1.90 7.72 3.53
N LYS A 230 -1.08 6.85 4.13
CA LYS A 230 0.38 6.81 3.94
C LYS A 230 0.82 5.82 2.87
N VAL A 231 -0.09 4.97 2.40
CA VAL A 231 0.22 3.80 1.57
C VAL A 231 -0.54 3.90 0.26
N SER A 232 0.00 3.32 -0.81
CA SER A 232 -0.72 3.28 -2.08
C SER A 232 -2.02 2.46 -1.91
N PRO A 233 -3.16 2.92 -2.45
CA PRO A 233 -4.44 2.21 -2.34
C PRO A 233 -4.36 0.76 -2.83
N GLN A 234 -3.58 0.51 -3.89
CA GLN A 234 -3.41 -0.82 -4.49
C GLN A 234 -2.65 -1.79 -3.57
N GLU A 235 -1.57 -1.34 -2.92
CA GLU A 235 -0.81 -2.18 -1.97
C GLU A 235 -1.68 -2.53 -0.76
N MET A 236 -2.38 -1.54 -0.21
CA MET A 236 -3.29 -1.76 0.91
C MET A 236 -4.43 -2.71 0.54
N LEU A 237 -5.02 -2.54 -0.65
CA LEU A 237 -6.09 -3.42 -1.13
C LEU A 237 -5.61 -4.87 -1.26
N SER A 238 -4.44 -5.10 -1.86
CA SER A 238 -3.87 -6.45 -1.98
C SER A 238 -3.68 -7.11 -0.61
N PHE A 239 -3.14 -6.37 0.35
CA PHE A 239 -2.98 -6.84 1.73
C PHE A 239 -4.34 -7.16 2.39
N LEU A 240 -5.31 -6.25 2.30
CA LEU A 240 -6.64 -6.42 2.91
C LEU A 240 -7.38 -7.61 2.28
N ASN A 241 -7.30 -7.80 0.97
CA ASN A 241 -7.92 -8.92 0.27
C ASN A 241 -7.37 -10.25 0.81
N ASN A 242 -6.05 -10.39 0.91
CA ASN A 242 -5.40 -11.60 1.43
C ASN A 242 -5.79 -11.88 2.89
N LEU A 243 -5.85 -10.82 3.71
CA LEU A 243 -6.26 -10.95 5.11
C LEU A 243 -7.73 -11.35 5.23
N ILE A 244 -8.63 -10.77 4.44
CA ILE A 244 -10.06 -11.12 4.48
C ILE A 244 -10.26 -12.57 4.03
N ILE A 245 -9.58 -13.03 2.98
CA ILE A 245 -9.64 -14.43 2.53
C ILE A 245 -9.18 -15.36 3.64
N LEU A 246 -8.09 -15.03 4.35
CA LEU A 246 -7.63 -15.82 5.49
C LEU A 246 -8.71 -15.89 6.59
N LEU A 247 -9.30 -14.75 6.96
CA LEU A 247 -10.32 -14.71 8.01
C LEU A 247 -11.55 -15.55 7.63
N GLN A 248 -11.93 -15.55 6.35
CA GLN A 248 -13.00 -16.40 5.85
C GLN A 248 -12.67 -17.89 5.93
N GLN A 249 -11.44 -18.28 5.56
CA GLN A 249 -10.98 -19.68 5.65
C GLN A 249 -10.99 -20.20 7.08
N GLU A 250 -10.62 -19.37 8.05
CA GLU A 250 -10.64 -19.70 9.48
C GLU A 250 -12.05 -19.57 10.11
N LYS A 251 -13.07 -19.25 9.30
CA LYS A 251 -14.44 -18.95 9.77
C LYS A 251 -14.46 -17.89 10.89
N ALA A 252 -13.50 -16.97 10.85
CA ALA A 252 -13.38 -15.90 11.81
C ALA A 252 -14.26 -14.72 11.43
N ASP A 253 -14.67 -13.96 12.44
CA ASP A 253 -15.42 -12.74 12.21
C ASP A 253 -14.51 -11.66 11.63
N ILE A 254 -14.75 -11.33 10.36
CA ILE A 254 -14.19 -10.15 9.72
C ILE A 254 -14.70 -8.89 10.43
N PRO A 255 -13.83 -8.07 11.03
CA PRO A 255 -14.24 -6.86 11.74
C PRO A 255 -14.81 -5.80 10.80
N PRO A 256 -15.80 -5.00 11.26
CA PRO A 256 -16.33 -3.84 10.56
C PRO A 256 -15.26 -2.90 10.01
N VAL A 257 -14.28 -2.56 10.85
CA VAL A 257 -13.21 -1.61 10.53
C VAL A 257 -12.37 -2.09 9.35
N LEU A 258 -12.15 -3.41 9.25
CA LEU A 258 -11.37 -3.99 8.16
C LEU A 258 -12.13 -3.93 6.84
N LEU A 259 -13.44 -4.28 6.85
CA LEU A 259 -14.30 -4.18 5.67
C LEU A 259 -14.42 -2.73 5.18
N GLN A 260 -14.51 -1.78 6.11
CA GLN A 260 -14.55 -0.35 5.79
C GLN A 260 -13.25 0.13 5.13
N CYS A 261 -12.10 -0.27 5.67
CA CYS A 261 -10.80 0.02 5.04
C CYS A 261 -10.77 -0.57 3.63
N ALA A 262 -11.22 -1.81 3.46
CA ALA A 262 -11.24 -2.49 2.16
C ALA A 262 -12.12 -1.75 1.15
N ILE A 263 -13.37 -1.41 1.50
CA ILE A 263 -14.28 -0.62 0.67
C ILE A 263 -13.62 0.70 0.24
N SER A 264 -13.06 1.43 1.20
CA SER A 264 -12.40 2.71 0.91
C SER A 264 -11.22 2.54 -0.06
N THR A 265 -10.35 1.56 0.16
CA THR A 265 -9.21 1.30 -0.75
C THR A 265 -9.63 0.79 -2.11
N SER A 266 -10.69 -0.01 -2.19
CA SER A 266 -11.26 -0.48 -3.46
C SER A 266 -11.74 0.68 -4.31
N ILE A 267 -12.46 1.65 -3.70
CA ILE A 267 -12.93 2.84 -4.40
C ILE A 267 -11.77 3.71 -4.87
N GLN A 268 -10.79 3.97 -4.00
CA GLN A 268 -9.60 4.75 -4.35
C GLN A 268 -8.76 4.09 -5.44
N SER A 269 -8.80 2.76 -5.54
CA SER A 269 -8.13 1.99 -6.59
C SER A 269 -8.99 1.84 -7.86
N GLY A 270 -10.23 2.35 -7.88
CA GLY A 270 -11.17 2.21 -8.99
C GLY A 270 -11.79 0.82 -9.16
N VAL A 271 -11.62 -0.09 -8.19
CA VAL A 271 -12.10 -1.48 -8.26
C VAL A 271 -13.46 -1.61 -7.58
N LEU A 272 -14.51 -1.08 -8.23
CA LEU A 272 -15.84 -0.93 -7.64
C LEU A 272 -16.56 -2.25 -7.38
N GLU A 273 -16.38 -3.25 -8.24
CA GLU A 273 -16.96 -4.59 -8.03
C GLU A 273 -16.48 -5.23 -6.72
N THR A 274 -15.20 -4.99 -6.36
CA THR A 274 -14.63 -5.49 -5.11
C THR A 274 -15.21 -4.73 -3.92
N ALA A 275 -15.42 -3.42 -4.06
CA ALA A 275 -16.12 -2.63 -3.06
C ALA A 275 -17.55 -3.14 -2.83
N GLN A 276 -18.31 -3.46 -3.89
CA GLN A 276 -19.66 -4.04 -3.80
C GLN A 276 -19.67 -5.36 -3.03
N LYS A 277 -18.71 -6.25 -3.31
CA LYS A 277 -18.57 -7.52 -2.58
C LYS A 277 -18.39 -7.27 -1.08
N TYR A 278 -17.58 -6.28 -0.69
CA TYR A 278 -17.40 -5.93 0.73
C TYR A 278 -18.64 -5.31 1.36
N ILE A 279 -19.40 -4.50 0.62
CA ILE A 279 -20.72 -4.03 1.08
C ILE A 279 -21.64 -5.23 1.34
N GLY A 280 -21.71 -6.18 0.42
CA GLY A 280 -22.49 -7.42 0.61
C GLY A 280 -22.10 -8.18 1.89
N MET A 281 -20.79 -8.26 2.18
CA MET A 281 -20.31 -8.89 3.42
C MET A 281 -20.75 -8.12 4.68
N THR A 282 -20.71 -6.79 4.67
CA THR A 282 -21.18 -5.99 5.83
C THR A 282 -22.68 -6.13 6.07
N ARG A 283 -23.48 -6.19 4.99
CA ARG A 283 -24.93 -6.38 5.06
C ARG A 283 -25.30 -7.71 5.70
N ASN A 284 -24.65 -8.79 5.27
CA ASN A 284 -24.87 -10.13 5.83
C ASN A 284 -24.56 -10.20 7.34
N LYS A 285 -23.64 -9.36 7.82
CA LYS A 285 -23.22 -9.30 9.22
C LYS A 285 -23.96 -8.25 10.07
N ARG A 286 -24.92 -7.52 9.49
CA ARG A 286 -25.67 -6.42 10.15
C ARG A 286 -24.76 -5.37 10.81
N VAL A 287 -23.63 -5.11 10.18
CA VAL A 287 -22.67 -4.10 10.66
C VAL A 287 -23.11 -2.74 10.14
N THR A 288 -23.47 -1.82 11.04
CA THR A 288 -23.78 -0.44 10.67
C THR A 288 -22.49 0.38 10.59
N PRO A 289 -22.17 0.98 9.41
CA PRO A 289 -21.00 1.84 9.29
C PRO A 289 -21.22 3.18 10.01
N ASN A 290 -20.13 3.87 10.35
CA ASN A 290 -20.19 5.22 10.91
C ASN A 290 -20.43 6.24 9.78
N GLY A 291 -21.30 7.23 10.00
CA GLY A 291 -21.62 8.28 9.02
C GLY A 291 -20.38 9.05 8.52
N THR A 292 -19.40 9.28 9.39
CA THR A 292 -18.12 9.92 8.99
C THR A 292 -17.37 9.12 7.92
N GLN A 293 -17.42 7.78 8.00
CA GLN A 293 -16.74 6.89 7.06
C GLN A 293 -17.50 6.78 5.75
N VAL A 294 -18.83 6.68 5.80
CA VAL A 294 -19.68 6.70 4.60
C VAL A 294 -19.48 8.02 3.86
N ASN A 295 -19.38 9.15 4.58
CA ASN A 295 -19.05 10.44 3.97
C ASN A 295 -17.66 10.49 3.33
N PHE A 296 -16.68 9.79 3.90
CA PHE A 296 -15.34 9.67 3.31
C PHE A 296 -15.36 8.85 2.02
N ILE A 297 -16.11 7.74 2.02
CA ILE A 297 -16.36 6.90 0.84
C ILE A 297 -17.05 7.73 -0.25
N LEU A 298 -18.14 8.44 0.08
CA LEU A 298 -18.85 9.32 -0.85
C LEU A 298 -17.95 10.42 -1.41
N GLY A 299 -17.13 11.06 -0.56
CA GLY A 299 -16.17 12.07 -1.02
C GLY A 299 -15.07 11.50 -1.93
N SER A 300 -14.70 10.22 -1.76
CA SER A 300 -13.77 9.54 -2.66
C SER A 300 -14.43 9.23 -4.02
N LEU A 301 -15.71 8.84 -4.03
CA LEU A 301 -16.49 8.67 -5.26
C LEU A 301 -16.70 9.99 -5.99
N GLU A 302 -17.00 11.06 -5.28
CA GLU A 302 -17.20 12.39 -5.85
C GLU A 302 -15.96 12.84 -6.64
N LYS A 303 -14.77 12.64 -6.05
CA LYS A 303 -13.48 12.89 -6.70
C LYS A 303 -13.25 11.97 -7.89
N LEU A 304 -13.64 10.70 -7.78
CA LEU A 304 -13.51 9.72 -8.86
C LEU A 304 -14.38 10.12 -10.06
N ILE A 305 -15.65 10.49 -9.84
CA ILE A 305 -16.57 10.97 -10.87
C ILE A 305 -15.98 12.22 -11.55
N THR A 306 -15.53 13.20 -10.77
CA THR A 306 -14.90 14.41 -11.33
C THR A 306 -13.62 14.09 -12.10
N SER A 307 -12.82 13.12 -11.66
CA SER A 307 -11.62 12.71 -12.40
C SER A 307 -11.94 12.08 -13.75
N TYR A 308 -13.01 11.28 -13.85
CA TYR A 308 -13.46 10.74 -15.13
C TYR A 308 -14.09 11.81 -16.03
N ALA A 309 -14.74 12.81 -15.43
CA ALA A 309 -15.31 13.93 -16.17
C ALA A 309 -14.27 14.97 -16.63
N ALA A 310 -13.12 15.10 -15.96
CA ALA A 310 -12.09 16.09 -16.29
C ALA A 310 -11.03 15.54 -17.27
N ASP A 311 -10.78 14.23 -17.25
CA ASP A 311 -9.71 13.57 -18.02
C ASP A 311 -10.21 13.18 -19.44
N ILE A 312 -10.81 14.15 -20.15
CA ILE A 312 -11.45 14.01 -21.47
C ILE A 312 -10.41 13.83 -22.59
N ASN A 313 -9.11 13.71 -22.30
CA ASN A 313 -8.12 13.45 -23.35
C ASN A 313 -8.39 12.07 -24.00
N PRO A 314 -8.90 12.03 -25.25
CA PRO A 314 -9.44 10.80 -25.86
C PRO A 314 -8.34 9.78 -26.21
N HIS A 315 -7.06 10.14 -26.03
CA HIS A 315 -5.91 9.34 -26.44
C HIS A 315 -5.26 8.55 -25.30
N THR A 316 -5.56 8.83 -24.04
CA THR A 316 -4.83 8.27 -22.89
C THR A 316 -5.64 7.37 -21.96
N ARG A 317 -6.98 7.44 -22.01
CA ARG A 317 -7.86 6.68 -21.12
C ARG A 317 -9.05 6.13 -21.92
N GLY A 318 -9.36 4.84 -21.74
CA GLY A 318 -10.48 4.19 -22.44
C GLY A 318 -11.84 4.81 -22.10
N ASP A 319 -12.89 4.33 -22.76
CA ASP A 319 -14.27 4.82 -22.63
C ASP A 319 -14.73 4.98 -21.14
N PRO A 320 -15.00 6.21 -20.66
CA PRO A 320 -15.44 6.49 -19.28
C PRO A 320 -16.85 5.97 -18.96
N THR A 321 -17.60 5.50 -19.97
CA THR A 321 -18.95 4.96 -19.80
C THR A 321 -18.97 3.80 -18.81
N TYR A 322 -18.07 2.84 -18.93
CA TYR A 322 -18.05 1.67 -18.05
C TYR A 322 -17.76 2.04 -16.58
N PRO A 323 -16.73 2.85 -16.26
CA PRO A 323 -16.50 3.33 -14.90
C PRO A 323 -17.68 4.10 -14.29
N LEU A 324 -18.34 4.99 -15.05
CA LEU A 324 -19.46 5.79 -14.55
C LEU A 324 -20.70 4.92 -14.27
N LEU A 325 -20.98 3.94 -15.13
CA LEU A 325 -22.03 2.95 -14.89
C LEU A 325 -21.73 2.08 -13.66
N ALA A 326 -20.47 1.71 -13.44
CA ALA A 326 -20.07 0.99 -12.25
C ALA A 326 -20.26 1.83 -10.96
N ILE A 327 -19.98 3.14 -11.01
CA ILE A 327 -20.25 4.05 -9.87
C ILE A 327 -21.75 4.17 -9.62
N TYR A 328 -22.55 4.31 -10.68
CA TYR A 328 -24.01 4.35 -10.57
C TYR A 328 -24.57 3.07 -9.93
N SER A 329 -24.12 1.90 -10.40
CA SER A 329 -24.46 0.61 -9.80
C SER A 329 -24.02 0.52 -8.34
N PHE A 330 -22.84 1.04 -8.00
CA PHE A 330 -22.35 1.08 -6.63
C PHE A 330 -23.21 1.95 -5.69
N LEU A 331 -23.72 3.07 -6.20
CA LEU A 331 -24.57 3.99 -5.44
C LEU A 331 -26.01 3.49 -5.26
N THR A 332 -26.57 2.85 -6.29
CA THR A 332 -28.00 2.52 -6.38
C THR A 332 -28.33 1.04 -6.26
N GLY A 333 -27.35 0.15 -6.45
CA GLY A 333 -27.55 -1.30 -6.46
C GLY A 333 -28.20 -1.84 -7.72
N ARG A 334 -28.26 -1.02 -8.79
CA ARG A 334 -28.90 -1.35 -10.06
C ARG A 334 -27.88 -1.50 -11.17
N VAL A 335 -27.96 -2.62 -11.88
CA VAL A 335 -27.14 -2.93 -13.06
C VAL A 335 -28.04 -3.04 -14.28
N MET A 336 -27.52 -2.65 -15.45
CA MET A 336 -28.26 -2.77 -16.71
C MET A 336 -28.59 -4.24 -16.99
N GLY A 337 -29.86 -4.54 -17.29
CA GLY A 337 -30.30 -5.89 -17.67
C GLY A 337 -30.46 -6.89 -16.51
N GLU A 338 -29.99 -6.58 -15.30
CA GLU A 338 -30.17 -7.43 -14.14
C GLU A 338 -31.49 -7.11 -13.40
N LYS A 339 -32.23 -8.16 -13.04
CA LYS A 339 -33.44 -8.03 -12.20
C LYS A 339 -33.12 -8.02 -10.71
N GLU A 340 -31.98 -8.59 -10.33
CA GLU A 340 -31.57 -8.71 -8.93
C GLU A 340 -30.94 -7.41 -8.41
N TRP A 341 -31.20 -7.13 -7.13
CA TRP A 341 -30.64 -5.98 -6.44
C TRP A 341 -29.24 -6.31 -5.95
N GLN A 342 -28.23 -5.57 -6.40
CA GLN A 342 -26.87 -5.74 -5.91
C GLN A 342 -26.61 -4.95 -4.62
N PRO A 343 -25.69 -5.42 -3.75
CA PRO A 343 -25.29 -4.65 -2.57
C PRO A 343 -24.74 -3.27 -2.96
N SER A 344 -25.27 -2.22 -2.34
CA SER A 344 -24.95 -0.83 -2.70
C SER A 344 -24.81 0.08 -1.50
N LEU A 345 -24.27 1.28 -1.72
CA LEU A 345 -24.18 2.30 -0.68
C LEU A 345 -25.55 2.75 -0.18
N TRP A 346 -26.60 2.64 -1.01
CA TRP A 346 -27.98 2.89 -0.59
C TRP A 346 -28.39 2.02 0.60
N ASP A 347 -27.90 0.78 0.67
CA ASP A 347 -28.18 -0.14 1.78
C ASP A 347 -27.68 0.43 3.13
N PHE A 348 -26.65 1.29 3.13
CA PHE A 348 -26.17 1.98 4.33
C PHE A 348 -26.87 3.32 4.59
N ILE A 349 -27.16 4.06 3.52
CA ILE A 349 -27.62 5.45 3.58
C ILE A 349 -29.12 5.54 3.89
N SER A 350 -29.89 4.50 3.58
CA SER A 350 -31.34 4.44 3.81
C SER A 350 -31.75 4.52 5.29
N ASP A 351 -30.83 4.24 6.22
CA ASP A 351 -31.04 4.43 7.66
C ASP A 351 -31.17 5.92 8.04
N ARG A 352 -32.06 6.26 8.98
CA ARG A 352 -32.37 7.64 9.39
C ARG A 352 -31.13 8.39 9.87
N ALA A 353 -30.31 7.76 10.70
CA ALA A 353 -29.11 8.39 11.25
C ALA A 353 -28.05 8.65 10.15
N MET A 354 -27.87 7.68 9.24
CA MET A 354 -26.92 7.79 8.14
C MET A 354 -27.37 8.80 7.09
N TRP A 355 -28.66 8.84 6.78
CA TRP A 355 -29.23 9.83 5.88
C TRP A 355 -28.92 11.25 6.34
N LYS A 356 -29.17 11.58 7.62
CA LYS A 356 -28.87 12.91 8.18
C LYS A 356 -27.41 13.30 7.96
N ALA A 357 -26.48 12.36 8.16
CA ALA A 357 -25.06 12.63 8.03
C ALA A 357 -24.56 12.71 6.57
N CYS A 358 -25.14 11.95 5.65
CA CYS A 358 -24.51 11.65 4.35
C CYS A 358 -25.33 12.08 3.12
N HIS A 359 -26.58 12.50 3.28
CA HIS A 359 -27.50 12.74 2.15
C HIS A 359 -26.97 13.77 1.15
N GLU A 360 -26.39 14.89 1.59
CA GLU A 360 -25.90 15.93 0.68
C GLU A 360 -24.83 15.40 -0.29
N ARG A 361 -23.86 14.63 0.22
CA ARG A 361 -22.80 14.04 -0.61
C ARG A 361 -23.32 12.93 -1.52
N TYR A 362 -24.30 12.16 -1.04
CA TYR A 362 -24.95 11.15 -1.86
C TYR A 362 -25.68 11.78 -3.04
N LEU A 363 -26.46 12.84 -2.77
CA LEU A 363 -27.16 13.62 -3.80
C LEU A 363 -26.17 14.30 -4.75
N SER A 364 -25.06 14.85 -4.26
CA SER A 364 -23.97 15.40 -5.10
C SER A 364 -23.43 14.35 -6.06
N CYS A 365 -23.17 13.12 -5.60
CA CYS A 365 -22.70 12.03 -6.46
C CYS A 365 -23.73 11.68 -7.55
N LEU A 366 -25.01 11.56 -7.21
CA LEU A 366 -26.07 11.29 -8.19
C LEU A 366 -26.22 12.44 -9.20
N ALA A 367 -26.22 13.68 -8.73
CA ALA A 367 -26.31 14.86 -9.60
C ALA A 367 -25.13 14.95 -10.57
N ARG A 368 -23.90 14.67 -10.12
CA ARG A 368 -22.70 14.64 -10.97
C ARG A 368 -22.72 13.53 -12.03
N LEU A 369 -23.42 12.44 -11.75
CA LEU A 369 -23.68 11.39 -12.74
C LEU A 369 -24.83 11.75 -13.70
N GLY A 370 -25.57 12.83 -13.46
CA GLY A 370 -26.81 13.12 -14.20
C GLY A 370 -27.96 12.18 -13.86
N ALA A 371 -27.88 11.49 -12.72
CA ALA A 371 -28.86 10.52 -12.25
C ALA A 371 -30.07 11.20 -11.57
N PHE A 372 -30.78 12.06 -12.31
CA PHE A 372 -31.89 12.85 -11.78
C PHE A 372 -33.17 12.04 -11.50
N ARG A 373 -33.39 10.90 -12.15
CA ARG A 373 -34.54 10.03 -11.86
C ARG A 373 -34.30 9.28 -10.55
N ALA A 374 -33.08 8.81 -10.32
CA ALA A 374 -32.67 8.25 -9.03
C ALA A 374 -32.86 9.30 -7.92
N MET A 375 -32.45 10.56 -8.17
CA MET A 375 -32.71 11.66 -7.23
C MET A 375 -34.21 11.85 -6.96
N TRP A 376 -35.06 11.83 -8.00
CA TRP A 376 -36.52 11.91 -7.81
C TRP A 376 -37.07 10.77 -6.96
N HIS A 377 -36.60 9.54 -7.17
CA HIS A 377 -37.01 8.39 -6.35
C HIS A 377 -36.56 8.57 -4.90
N VAL A 378 -35.33 9.03 -4.68
CA VAL A 378 -34.79 9.35 -3.35
C VAL A 378 -35.63 10.44 -2.67
N TRP A 379 -36.07 11.46 -3.42
CA TRP A 379 -37.00 12.47 -2.93
C TRP A 379 -38.30 11.83 -2.44
N ARG A 380 -38.93 10.98 -3.25
CA ARG A 380 -40.22 10.35 -2.92
C ARG A 380 -40.13 9.30 -1.81
N MET A 381 -38.99 8.61 -1.68
CA MET A 381 -38.77 7.60 -0.62
C MET A 381 -38.53 8.22 0.77
N HIS A 382 -38.19 9.51 0.84
CA HIS A 382 -38.06 10.26 2.10
C HIS A 382 -39.05 11.43 2.19
N PRO A 383 -40.38 11.19 2.15
CA PRO A 383 -41.36 12.26 1.97
C PRO A 383 -41.74 13.00 3.27
N ARG A 384 -41.33 12.54 4.47
CA ARG A 384 -41.85 13.06 5.76
C ARG A 384 -40.86 13.10 6.93
N ARG A 385 -39.56 13.12 6.68
CA ARG A 385 -38.58 13.27 7.77
C ARG A 385 -38.15 14.74 7.82
N PRO A 386 -38.46 15.50 8.89
CA PRO A 386 -37.90 16.84 9.04
C PRO A 386 -36.38 16.69 9.03
N MET A 387 -35.74 17.21 7.99
CA MET A 387 -34.32 17.52 8.04
C MET A 387 -34.23 18.76 8.92
N GLU A 388 -33.88 18.56 10.20
CA GLU A 388 -33.90 19.61 11.22
C GLU A 388 -32.93 20.78 10.91
N ASP A 389 -31.93 20.56 10.04
CA ASP A 389 -30.82 21.51 9.84
C ASP A 389 -30.80 22.16 8.44
N VAL A 390 -31.38 21.52 7.40
CA VAL A 390 -31.41 22.01 6.02
C VAL A 390 -32.73 21.58 5.36
N PRO A 391 -33.52 22.49 4.75
CA PRO A 391 -34.68 22.10 3.96
C PRO A 391 -34.29 21.10 2.87
N LYS A 392 -34.99 19.96 2.79
CA LYS A 392 -34.75 18.88 1.81
C LYS A 392 -34.57 19.42 0.38
N ALA A 393 -35.39 20.39 -0.01
CA ALA A 393 -35.31 21.10 -1.28
C ALA A 393 -33.97 21.80 -1.53
N GLU A 394 -33.41 22.41 -0.49
CA GLU A 394 -32.15 23.15 -0.55
C GLU A 394 -30.97 22.19 -0.76
N ALA A 395 -30.96 21.04 -0.09
CA ALA A 395 -29.91 20.02 -0.28
C ALA A 395 -29.88 19.51 -1.73
N PHE A 396 -31.05 19.29 -2.33
CA PHE A 396 -31.16 18.89 -3.74
C PHE A 396 -30.74 20.02 -4.68
N ALA A 397 -31.19 21.24 -4.45
CA ALA A 397 -30.78 22.40 -5.24
C ALA A 397 -29.26 22.60 -5.20
N ARG A 398 -28.65 22.52 -4.01
CA ARG A 398 -27.19 22.60 -3.83
C ARG A 398 -26.45 21.49 -4.57
N ALA A 399 -26.93 20.25 -4.51
CA ALA A 399 -26.33 19.13 -5.24
C ALA A 399 -26.37 19.35 -6.77
N ILE A 400 -27.50 19.80 -7.33
CA ILE A 400 -27.64 20.03 -8.77
C ILE A 400 -26.78 21.23 -9.21
N ASN A 401 -26.85 22.35 -8.49
CA ASN A 401 -26.02 23.52 -8.77
C ASN A 401 -24.52 23.20 -8.69
N GLY A 402 -24.09 22.45 -7.66
CA GLY A 402 -22.71 22.02 -7.51
C GLY A 402 -22.26 21.00 -8.56
N ALA A 403 -23.16 20.18 -9.08
CA ALA A 403 -22.87 19.30 -10.20
C ALA A 403 -22.67 20.09 -11.50
N MET A 404 -23.55 21.05 -11.79
CA MET A 404 -23.45 21.91 -12.98
C MET A 404 -22.19 22.78 -12.98
N SER A 405 -21.76 23.31 -11.83
CA SER A 405 -20.53 24.10 -11.75
C SER A 405 -19.27 23.28 -12.03
N VAL A 406 -19.30 21.96 -11.74
CA VAL A 406 -18.16 21.06 -11.94
C VAL A 406 -18.19 20.41 -13.33
N ASN A 407 -19.38 20.15 -13.86
CA ASN A 407 -19.57 19.54 -15.18
C ASN A 407 -20.64 20.34 -15.97
N PRO A 408 -20.22 21.36 -16.74
CA PRO A 408 -21.15 22.16 -17.53
C PRO A 408 -21.87 21.34 -18.62
N HIS A 409 -21.31 20.19 -19.03
CA HIS A 409 -21.94 19.31 -20.02
C HIS A 409 -23.21 18.61 -19.51
N LEU A 410 -23.50 18.67 -18.21
CA LEU A 410 -24.78 18.20 -17.66
C LEU A 410 -25.98 18.97 -18.22
N THR A 411 -25.81 20.21 -18.69
CA THR A 411 -26.88 20.93 -19.39
C THR A 411 -27.16 20.31 -20.76
N LYS A 412 -26.13 19.83 -21.47
CA LYS A 412 -26.32 19.12 -22.75
C LYS A 412 -27.04 17.78 -22.57
N LEU A 413 -26.92 17.15 -21.39
CA LEU A 413 -27.67 15.94 -21.05
C LEU A 413 -29.20 16.20 -21.02
N SER A 414 -29.65 17.42 -20.68
CA SER A 414 -31.08 17.74 -20.77
C SER A 414 -31.59 17.75 -22.21
N LEU A 415 -30.72 17.97 -23.20
CA LEU A 415 -31.09 17.95 -24.61
C LEU A 415 -31.24 16.55 -25.19
N ALA A 416 -30.76 15.52 -24.48
CA ALA A 416 -30.83 14.14 -24.96
C ALA A 416 -32.29 13.66 -25.06
N PRO A 417 -32.70 13.00 -26.17
CA PRO A 417 -34.07 12.49 -26.32
C PRO A 417 -34.46 11.47 -25.24
N SER A 418 -33.48 10.76 -24.67
CA SER A 418 -33.69 9.82 -23.58
C SER A 418 -33.97 10.52 -22.23
N PHE A 419 -33.73 11.83 -22.10
CA PHE A 419 -33.83 12.55 -20.83
C PHE A 419 -35.28 12.63 -20.31
N THR A 420 -36.24 12.85 -21.19
CA THR A 420 -37.68 12.91 -20.84
C THR A 420 -38.40 11.59 -21.04
N ARG A 421 -37.74 10.59 -21.65
CA ARG A 421 -38.33 9.27 -21.86
C ARG A 421 -38.46 8.55 -20.51
N VAL A 422 -39.68 8.19 -20.14
CA VAL A 422 -39.96 7.51 -18.88
C VAL A 422 -40.73 6.24 -19.19
N GLY A 423 -40.21 5.10 -18.73
CA GLY A 423 -40.93 3.83 -18.82
C GLY A 423 -42.06 3.75 -17.79
N GLN A 424 -42.86 2.68 -17.84
CA GLN A 424 -44.04 2.58 -16.98
C GLN A 424 -43.70 2.04 -15.59
N THR A 425 -42.57 1.35 -15.45
CA THR A 425 -42.16 0.74 -14.17
C THR A 425 -40.96 1.45 -13.55
N TYR A 426 -40.84 1.31 -12.23
CA TYR A 426 -39.67 1.76 -11.48
C TYR A 426 -38.36 1.28 -12.14
N THR A 427 -38.29 0.01 -12.54
CA THR A 427 -37.11 -0.57 -13.20
C THR A 427 -36.80 0.11 -14.53
N ASP A 428 -37.82 0.45 -15.32
CA ASP A 428 -37.64 1.13 -16.61
C ASP A 428 -37.06 2.54 -16.43
N HIS A 429 -37.38 3.21 -15.32
CA HIS A 429 -36.80 4.52 -15.01
C HIS A 429 -35.28 4.42 -14.82
N PHE A 430 -34.79 3.39 -14.11
CA PHE A 430 -33.34 3.16 -13.92
C PHE A 430 -32.65 2.76 -15.21
N GLN A 431 -33.32 1.99 -16.08
CA GLN A 431 -32.78 1.68 -17.41
C GLN A 431 -32.69 2.93 -18.29
N SER A 432 -33.72 3.79 -18.26
CA SER A 432 -33.71 5.06 -18.99
C SER A 432 -32.63 6.01 -18.46
N GLU A 433 -32.32 5.94 -17.17
CA GLU A 433 -31.24 6.69 -16.54
C GLU A 433 -29.85 6.16 -16.92
N ILE A 434 -29.67 4.85 -16.98
CA ILE A 434 -28.45 4.24 -17.53
C ILE A 434 -28.22 4.67 -18.97
N ILE A 435 -29.27 4.70 -19.79
CA ILE A 435 -29.19 5.19 -21.18
C ILE A 435 -28.81 6.67 -21.21
N ALA A 436 -29.43 7.51 -20.37
CA ALA A 436 -29.09 8.93 -20.28
C ALA A 436 -27.63 9.14 -19.84
N ILE A 437 -27.11 8.33 -18.91
CA ILE A 437 -25.70 8.34 -18.51
C ILE A 437 -24.80 7.98 -19.70
N ILE A 438 -25.12 6.91 -20.45
CA ILE A 438 -24.36 6.51 -21.65
C ILE A 438 -24.40 7.58 -22.74
N GLU A 439 -25.54 8.24 -22.94
CA GLU A 439 -25.64 9.33 -23.91
C GLU A 439 -24.85 10.55 -23.45
N SER A 440 -24.84 10.84 -22.15
CA SER A 440 -24.05 11.95 -21.60
C SER A 440 -22.55 11.73 -21.71
N THR A 441 -22.07 10.50 -21.53
CA THR A 441 -20.64 10.20 -21.71
C THR A 441 -20.24 10.38 -23.16
N LYS A 442 -21.09 10.01 -24.12
CA LYS A 442 -20.85 10.29 -25.54
C LYS A 442 -20.78 11.79 -25.84
N VAL A 443 -21.65 12.59 -25.25
CA VAL A 443 -21.66 14.07 -25.40
C VAL A 443 -20.46 14.73 -24.73
N ILE A 444 -19.94 14.14 -23.64
CA ILE A 444 -18.72 14.60 -22.97
C ILE A 444 -17.47 14.22 -23.77
N LEU A 445 -17.49 13.07 -24.46
CA LEU A 445 -16.35 12.53 -25.23
C LEU A 445 -16.23 13.09 -26.64
N THR A 446 -17.25 13.74 -27.19
CA THR A 446 -17.18 14.37 -28.50
C THR A 446 -16.35 15.65 -28.41
N PRO A 447 -15.15 15.72 -29.03
CA PRO A 447 -14.34 16.93 -29.01
C PRO A 447 -15.12 18.06 -29.68
N GLN A 448 -15.23 19.19 -28.99
CA GLN A 448 -15.80 20.41 -29.56
C GLN A 448 -14.66 21.23 -30.16
N PRO A 449 -14.90 21.96 -31.26
CA PRO A 449 -13.97 22.97 -31.74
C PRO A 449 -13.86 24.05 -30.66
N GLU A 450 -12.71 24.12 -29.99
CA GLU A 450 -12.43 25.17 -29.01
C GLU A 450 -12.31 26.51 -29.75
N SER A 451 -13.34 27.36 -29.69
CA SER A 451 -13.14 28.80 -29.92
C SER A 451 -12.70 29.42 -28.57
N PRO A 452 -11.49 29.98 -28.48
CA PRO A 452 -10.90 30.39 -27.21
C PRO A 452 -11.50 31.69 -26.63
N ASP A 453 -12.25 32.47 -27.42
CA ASP A 453 -12.64 33.84 -27.03
C ASP A 453 -14.02 33.96 -26.35
N VAL A 454 -14.83 32.89 -26.29
CA VAL A 454 -16.23 32.97 -25.79
C VAL A 454 -16.41 32.43 -24.36
N GLN A 455 -15.44 31.70 -23.80
CA GLN A 455 -15.70 30.86 -22.62
C GLN A 455 -15.61 31.55 -21.24
N GLU A 456 -14.96 32.71 -21.11
CA GLU A 456 -14.82 33.37 -19.78
C GLU A 456 -15.98 34.29 -19.42
N GLU A 457 -16.54 35.07 -20.36
CA GLU A 457 -17.68 35.97 -20.08
C GLU A 457 -19.02 35.22 -19.92
N GLU A 458 -19.20 34.05 -20.54
CA GLU A 458 -20.46 33.29 -20.48
C GLU A 458 -20.65 32.51 -19.16
N ARG A 459 -19.58 32.28 -18.37
CA ARG A 459 -19.69 31.55 -17.09
C ARG A 459 -20.33 32.37 -15.97
N GLU A 460 -20.40 33.70 -16.08
CA GLU A 460 -20.84 34.58 -14.97
C GLU A 460 -22.37 34.76 -14.83
N ARG A 461 -23.21 34.24 -15.75
CA ARG A 461 -24.67 34.49 -15.74
C ARG A 461 -25.56 33.26 -15.52
N VAL A 462 -25.07 32.21 -14.85
CA VAL A 462 -25.91 31.06 -14.50
C VAL A 462 -26.64 31.32 -13.17
N PHE A 463 -27.94 31.64 -13.23
CA PHE A 463 -28.77 31.75 -12.03
C PHE A 463 -28.88 30.40 -11.31
N PRO A 464 -28.68 30.29 -9.98
CA PRO A 464 -28.79 29.02 -9.26
C PRO A 464 -30.23 28.48 -9.27
N ILE A 465 -30.42 27.15 -9.35
CA ILE A 465 -31.76 26.53 -9.15
C ILE A 465 -32.17 26.80 -7.70
N GLY A 466 -33.37 27.36 -7.50
CA GLY A 466 -33.92 27.61 -6.17
C GLY A 466 -34.51 26.35 -5.55
N SER A 467 -34.60 26.31 -4.22
CA SER A 467 -35.27 25.24 -3.49
C SER A 467 -36.75 25.10 -3.90
N LYS A 468 -37.45 26.22 -4.13
CA LYS A 468 -38.85 26.23 -4.58
C LYS A 468 -39.05 25.58 -5.94
N ASP A 469 -38.08 25.73 -6.85
CA ASP A 469 -38.13 25.11 -8.18
C ASP A 469 -38.03 23.58 -8.06
N ILE A 470 -37.20 23.10 -7.13
CA ILE A 470 -37.06 21.67 -6.83
C ILE A 470 -38.32 21.10 -6.18
N GLU A 471 -38.93 21.82 -5.24
CA GLU A 471 -40.21 21.41 -4.63
C GLU A 471 -41.31 21.30 -5.68
N ALA A 472 -41.47 22.33 -6.50
CA ALA A 472 -42.44 22.33 -7.60
C ALA A 472 -42.20 21.16 -8.57
N CYS A 473 -40.94 20.89 -8.90
CA CYS A 473 -40.54 19.81 -9.78
C CYS A 473 -40.85 18.42 -9.20
N PHE A 474 -40.46 18.15 -7.95
CA PHE A 474 -40.44 16.79 -7.39
C PHE A 474 -41.66 16.44 -6.52
N GLU A 475 -42.44 17.40 -6.02
CA GLU A 475 -43.63 17.12 -5.19
C GLU A 475 -44.88 16.77 -5.98
N ASN A 476 -45.12 17.43 -7.12
CA ASN A 476 -46.42 17.40 -7.80
C ASN A 476 -46.42 16.63 -9.13
N GLY A 477 -45.24 16.31 -9.68
CA GLY A 477 -45.13 15.60 -10.96
C GLY A 477 -44.99 14.08 -10.82
N GLU A 478 -45.57 13.36 -11.78
CA GLU A 478 -45.04 12.06 -12.21
C GLU A 478 -43.59 12.21 -12.68
N VAL A 479 -42.83 11.11 -12.76
CA VAL A 479 -41.41 11.17 -13.16
C VAL A 479 -41.23 11.84 -14.51
N GLY A 480 -42.12 11.56 -15.48
CA GLY A 480 -42.11 12.21 -16.80
C GLY A 480 -42.25 13.72 -16.72
N ALA A 481 -43.28 14.22 -16.04
CA ALA A 481 -43.50 15.64 -15.85
C ALA A 481 -42.34 16.32 -15.12
N SER A 482 -41.77 15.64 -14.12
CA SER A 482 -40.62 16.14 -13.35
C SER A 482 -39.37 16.25 -14.24
N MET A 483 -39.10 15.27 -15.11
CA MET A 483 -37.97 15.32 -16.03
C MET A 483 -38.17 16.40 -17.12
N VAL A 484 -39.38 16.60 -17.63
CA VAL A 484 -39.68 17.70 -18.59
C VAL A 484 -39.47 19.07 -17.93
N PHE A 485 -39.93 19.24 -16.69
CA PHE A 485 -39.72 20.48 -15.96
C PHE A 485 -38.23 20.73 -15.67
N LEU A 486 -37.52 19.70 -15.23
CA LEU A 486 -36.07 19.78 -15.03
C LEU A 486 -35.33 20.06 -16.35
N GLN A 487 -35.79 19.50 -17.46
CA GLN A 487 -35.24 19.79 -18.79
C GLN A 487 -35.37 21.28 -19.09
N SER A 488 -36.56 21.87 -18.91
CA SER A 488 -36.79 23.30 -19.12
C SER A 488 -35.90 24.17 -18.22
N LEU A 489 -35.74 23.79 -16.95
CA LEU A 489 -34.85 24.48 -16.01
C LEU A 489 -33.37 24.40 -16.38
N LEU A 490 -32.92 23.26 -16.93
CA LEU A 490 -31.53 23.06 -17.34
C LEU A 490 -31.25 23.72 -18.70
N SER A 491 -32.19 23.62 -19.65
CA SER A 491 -32.05 24.16 -21.01
C SER A 491 -32.16 25.69 -21.05
N SER A 492 -32.95 26.31 -20.17
CA SER A 492 -33.01 27.78 -20.02
C SER A 492 -31.69 28.42 -19.57
N ARG A 493 -30.68 27.60 -19.25
CA ARG A 493 -29.34 28.01 -18.80
C ARG A 493 -28.27 27.80 -19.87
N ILE A 494 -28.64 27.26 -21.03
CA ILE A 494 -27.74 27.16 -22.18
C ILE A 494 -27.76 28.53 -22.89
N PRO A 495 -26.61 29.19 -23.10
CA PRO A 495 -26.55 30.45 -23.86
C PRO A 495 -27.16 30.25 -25.26
N ALA A 496 -28.00 31.18 -25.71
CA ALA A 496 -28.75 31.06 -26.97
C ALA A 496 -27.85 30.89 -28.21
N ASN A 497 -26.60 31.35 -28.16
CA ASN A 497 -25.66 31.35 -29.29
C ASN A 497 -25.09 29.97 -29.67
N VAL A 498 -25.29 28.92 -28.88
CA VAL A 498 -24.77 27.57 -29.22
C VAL A 498 -25.63 26.84 -30.26
N ASN A 499 -26.87 27.29 -30.50
CA ASN A 499 -27.80 26.60 -31.41
C ASN A 499 -27.86 27.19 -32.83
N GLU A 500 -27.21 28.32 -33.10
CA GLU A 500 -27.28 29.01 -34.41
C GLU A 500 -26.10 28.71 -35.35
N ALA A 501 -24.97 28.20 -34.83
CA ALA A 501 -23.76 27.96 -35.63
C ALA A 501 -23.84 26.79 -36.62
N ASP A 502 -24.86 25.92 -36.54
CA ASP A 502 -25.04 24.77 -37.44
C ASP A 502 -26.00 25.04 -38.62
N ASN A 503 -26.55 26.26 -38.75
CA ASN A 503 -27.59 26.57 -39.77
C ASN A 503 -27.21 27.65 -40.80
N GLU A 504 -25.96 28.14 -40.83
CA GLU A 504 -25.49 29.13 -41.83
C GLU A 504 -24.36 28.57 -42.73
N GLU A 505 -24.57 27.41 -43.35
CA GLU A 505 -23.80 27.00 -44.55
C GLU A 505 -24.76 26.45 -45.60
N ASP A 506 -25.56 27.34 -46.20
CA ASP A 506 -26.08 27.19 -47.57
C ASP A 506 -26.99 28.38 -47.83
N ASN A 507 -26.43 29.47 -48.37
CA ASN A 507 -27.07 30.37 -49.34
C ASN A 507 -26.23 31.64 -49.51
N ASP A 508 -25.25 31.57 -50.41
CA ASP A 508 -24.87 32.68 -51.28
C ASP A 508 -24.04 32.07 -52.43
N ALA A 509 -24.68 31.68 -53.53
CA ALA A 509 -24.86 32.53 -54.70
C ALA A 509 -23.53 32.90 -55.38
N ASP A 510 -23.24 32.28 -56.52
CA ASP A 510 -22.68 33.07 -57.63
C ASP A 510 -23.21 32.57 -58.99
N SER A 511 -24.26 33.25 -59.41
CA SER A 511 -24.72 33.36 -60.79
C SER A 511 -23.73 34.21 -61.60
N LYS A 512 -23.25 33.70 -62.74
CA LYS A 512 -22.79 34.57 -63.85
C LYS A 512 -23.39 34.12 -65.18
N PRO A 513 -24.01 35.05 -65.94
CA PRO A 513 -24.50 34.79 -67.28
C PRO A 513 -23.50 35.28 -68.33
N SER A 514 -23.30 34.46 -69.38
CA SER A 514 -23.21 34.85 -70.79
C SER A 514 -22.99 33.60 -71.64
#